data_AF-S7RE93-F1
#
_entry.id   AF-S7RE93-F1
#
_cell.length_a   1.000
_cell.length_b   1.000
_cell.length_c   1.000
_cell.angle_alpha   90.00
_cell.angle_beta   90.00
_cell.angle_gamma   90.00
#
_symmetry.space_group_name_H-M   'P 1'
#
loop_
_entity.id
_entity.type
_entity.pdbx_description
1 polymer ?
#
loop_
_entity_poly.entity_id
_entity_poly.type
_entity_poly.pdbx_seq_one_letter_code
_entity_poly.pdbx_strand_id
1 'polypeptide(L)'
;MSGPIHPYLAIHWRLESVPLASLPQCAVTLVDKLAEILSTSSNGTASSRNEIKTVWLATDYPYPVSSSGGFQESRRRSGTLKSIAPEHVEAISVLKDAFRRGGKLHGWYLTDISARLQSLNPEQRDNELGYTKLLEDEGVVGILDKIIATDADIFISGAKGCGRASSFTKQIIDARNTSMENGDGRLQNIVELFG
;
A
#
# COMPACT_ATOMS: atom_id res chain seq x y z
N MET A 1 -19.64 1.76 -2.81
CA MET A 1 -18.32 1.38 -2.28
C MET A 1 -17.69 2.63 -1.68
N SER A 2 -17.50 2.67 -0.36
CA SER A 2 -16.74 3.76 0.27
C SER A 2 -15.26 3.47 0.01
N GLY A 3 -14.62 4.27 -0.85
CA GLY A 3 -13.17 4.24 -1.02
C GLY A 3 -12.44 4.56 0.29
N PRO A 4 -11.09 4.53 0.30
CA PRO A 4 -10.33 5.00 1.45
C PRO A 4 -10.78 6.42 1.82
N ILE A 5 -10.98 6.68 3.11
CA ILE A 5 -11.34 8.01 3.57
C ILE A 5 -10.10 8.88 3.42
N HIS A 6 -10.14 9.84 2.51
CA HIS A 6 -9.08 10.84 2.37
C HIS A 6 -8.84 11.60 3.69
N PRO A 7 -7.61 12.05 3.95
CA PRO A 7 -6.43 11.83 3.12
C PRO A 7 -5.72 10.49 3.42
N TYR A 8 -5.14 9.86 2.40
CA TYR A 8 -4.36 8.63 2.55
C TYR A 8 -3.10 8.61 1.66
N LEU A 9 -2.14 7.79 2.08
CA LEU A 9 -0.91 7.51 1.33
C LEU A 9 -1.00 6.11 0.73
N ALA A 10 -0.71 5.97 -0.56
CA ALA A 10 -0.60 4.67 -1.23
C ALA A 10 0.86 4.33 -1.54
N ILE A 11 1.22 3.06 -1.33
CA ILE A 11 2.52 2.47 -1.69
C ILE A 11 2.26 1.42 -2.75
N HIS A 12 2.98 1.47 -3.87
CA HIS A 12 3.06 0.35 -4.80
C HIS A 12 4.43 -0.33 -4.68
N TRP A 13 4.43 -1.58 -4.19
CA TRP A 13 5.65 -2.37 -4.01
C TRP A 13 5.46 -3.82 -4.44
N ARG A 14 6.00 -4.16 -5.62
CA ARG A 14 6.06 -5.54 -6.13
C ARG A 14 7.34 -6.22 -5.67
N LEU A 15 7.23 -7.11 -4.70
CA LEU A 15 8.37 -7.81 -4.11
C LEU A 15 9.03 -8.76 -5.12
N GLU A 16 8.26 -9.34 -6.06
CA GLU A 16 8.80 -10.25 -7.09
C GLU A 16 9.83 -9.56 -8.01
N SER A 17 9.82 -8.22 -8.03
CA SER A 17 10.70 -7.39 -8.86
C SER A 17 12.01 -7.00 -8.16
N VAL A 18 12.17 -7.35 -6.88
CA VAL A 18 13.29 -6.96 -6.02
C VAL A 18 14.20 -8.17 -5.78
N PRO A 19 15.53 -8.04 -5.87
CA PRO A 19 16.44 -9.12 -5.47
C PRO A 19 16.23 -9.52 -4.02
N LEU A 20 16.18 -10.82 -3.72
CA LEU A 20 15.91 -11.33 -2.36
C LEU A 20 16.83 -10.71 -1.30
N ALA A 21 18.13 -10.62 -1.58
CA ALA A 21 19.12 -10.06 -0.67
C ALA A 21 18.90 -8.56 -0.36
N SER A 22 18.15 -7.84 -1.20
CA SER A 22 17.85 -6.43 -1.03
C SER A 22 16.53 -6.18 -0.29
N LEU A 23 15.60 -7.15 -0.29
CA LEU A 23 14.25 -6.99 0.26
C LEU A 23 14.22 -6.46 1.71
N PRO A 24 15.00 -7.00 2.67
CA PRO A 24 14.97 -6.50 4.05
C PRO A 24 15.43 -5.04 4.16
N GLN A 25 16.51 -4.67 3.45
CA GLN A 25 17.01 -3.30 3.47
C GLN A 25 16.03 -2.33 2.79
N CYS A 26 15.40 -2.75 1.69
CA CYS A 26 14.36 -1.97 1.02
C CYS A 26 13.16 -1.70 1.95
N ALA A 27 12.80 -2.66 2.81
CA ALA A 27 11.74 -2.46 3.80
C ALA A 27 12.12 -1.39 4.84
N VAL A 28 13.36 -1.42 5.33
CA VAL A 28 13.87 -0.41 6.28
C VAL A 28 13.82 0.99 5.66
N THR A 29 14.35 1.12 4.45
CA THR A 29 14.36 2.41 3.73
C THR A 29 12.94 2.90 3.42
N LEU A 30 12.00 2.01 3.09
CA LEU A 30 10.59 2.35 2.95
C LEU A 30 10.01 2.91 4.26
N VAL A 31 10.28 2.25 5.39
CA VAL A 31 9.82 2.71 6.72
C VAL A 31 10.37 4.09 7.06
N ASP A 32 11.66 4.33 6.82
CA ASP A 32 12.30 5.62 7.07
C ASP A 32 11.67 6.72 6.20
N LYS A 33 11.40 6.40 4.93
CA LYS A 33 10.76 7.35 4.01
C LYS A 33 9.33 7.69 4.40
N LEU A 34 8.57 6.68 4.83
CA LEU A 34 7.23 6.89 5.37
C LEU A 34 7.27 7.78 6.62
N ALA A 35 8.24 7.57 7.51
CA ALA A 35 8.34 8.36 8.74
C ALA A 35 8.62 9.84 8.43
N GLU A 36 9.49 10.12 7.46
CA GLU A 36 9.78 11.48 6.97
C GLU A 36 8.51 12.16 6.42
N ILE A 37 7.80 11.50 5.50
CA ILE A 37 6.62 12.06 4.83
C ILE A 37 5.46 12.24 5.80
N LEU A 38 5.20 11.26 6.67
CA LEU A 38 4.07 11.31 7.58
C LEU A 38 4.30 12.32 8.72
N SER A 39 5.54 12.49 9.20
CA SER A 39 5.87 13.49 10.24
C SER A 39 5.82 14.93 9.72
N THR A 40 6.14 15.14 8.44
CA THR A 40 6.01 16.48 7.82
C THR A 40 4.54 16.83 7.57
N SER A 41 3.71 15.85 7.22
CA SER A 41 2.26 16.03 7.11
C SER A 41 1.57 16.34 8.44
N SER A 42 2.12 15.95 9.60
CA SER A 42 1.52 16.19 10.91
C SER A 42 1.89 17.54 11.56
N ASN A 43 2.97 18.19 11.12
CA ASN A 43 3.53 19.39 11.76
C ASN A 43 3.05 20.72 11.14
N GLY A 44 2.13 20.70 10.17
CA GLY A 44 1.60 21.89 9.50
C GLY A 44 0.60 22.68 10.35
N THR A 45 0.92 23.94 10.63
CA THR A 45 0.08 24.96 11.30
C THR A 45 -1.09 25.44 10.43
N ALA A 46 -2.01 24.54 10.05
CA ALA A 46 -3.30 24.90 9.46
C ALA A 46 -4.36 23.82 9.77
N SER A 47 -5.22 24.11 10.74
CA SER A 47 -6.60 23.62 10.82
C SER A 47 -6.87 22.15 10.43
N SER A 48 -6.50 21.20 11.30
CA SER A 48 -7.32 20.04 11.73
C SER A 48 -8.27 19.28 10.75
N ARG A 49 -8.04 19.26 9.44
CA ARG A 49 -8.87 18.48 8.47
C ARG A 49 -8.14 17.49 7.58
N ASN A 50 -6.83 17.60 7.36
CA ASN A 50 -6.13 16.76 6.37
C ASN A 50 -4.87 16.08 6.92
N GLU A 51 -4.97 15.39 8.07
CA GLU A 51 -3.87 14.54 8.53
C GLU A 51 -4.00 13.14 7.94
N ILE A 52 -2.94 12.65 7.27
CA ILE A 52 -2.89 11.28 6.76
C ILE A 52 -2.85 10.32 7.94
N LYS A 53 -3.86 9.45 8.06
CA LYS A 53 -3.92 8.37 9.05
C LYS A 53 -3.75 6.98 8.45
N THR A 54 -4.01 6.84 7.16
CA THR A 54 -4.04 5.54 6.48
C THR A 54 -2.93 5.44 5.44
N VAL A 55 -2.21 4.32 5.48
CA VAL A 55 -1.24 3.89 4.48
C VAL A 55 -1.77 2.62 3.81
N TRP A 56 -1.98 2.70 2.49
CA TRP A 56 -2.44 1.59 1.66
C TRP A 56 -1.26 0.92 0.95
N LEU A 57 -1.08 -0.38 1.13
CA LEU A 57 -0.05 -1.16 0.44
C LEU A 57 -0.66 -1.94 -0.73
N ALA A 58 -0.33 -1.52 -1.94
CA ALA A 58 -0.54 -2.30 -3.17
C ALA A 58 0.70 -3.16 -3.43
N THR A 59 0.57 -4.47 -3.24
CA THR A 59 1.70 -5.42 -3.31
C THR A 59 1.26 -6.76 -3.92
N ASP A 60 2.22 -7.49 -4.47
CA ASP A 60 2.06 -8.88 -4.93
C ASP A 60 2.19 -9.91 -3.78
N TYR A 61 2.40 -9.46 -2.55
CA TYR A 61 2.43 -10.33 -1.37
C TYR A 61 1.03 -10.91 -1.07
N PRO A 62 0.86 -12.24 -0.98
CA PRO A 62 -0.46 -12.85 -1.01
C PRO A 62 -1.16 -12.92 0.35
N TYR A 63 -0.54 -12.42 1.43
CA TYR A 63 -1.11 -12.44 2.77
C TYR A 63 -1.54 -11.03 3.20
N PRO A 64 -2.63 -10.91 3.97
CA PRO A 64 -3.11 -9.62 4.45
C PRO A 64 -2.05 -8.85 5.22
N VAL A 65 -1.86 -7.60 4.82
CA VAL A 65 -0.99 -6.65 5.49
C VAL A 65 -1.86 -5.67 6.28
N SER A 66 -1.94 -5.90 7.59
CA SER A 66 -2.58 -5.00 8.55
C SER A 66 -1.70 -4.86 9.78
N SER A 67 -1.65 -3.66 10.36
CA SER A 67 -0.91 -3.38 11.59
C SER A 67 -1.44 -4.18 12.80
N SER A 68 -2.70 -4.65 12.75
CA SER A 68 -3.35 -5.45 13.80
C SER A 68 -3.29 -6.97 13.59
N GLY A 69 -2.75 -7.45 12.46
CA GLY A 69 -2.79 -8.88 12.08
C GLY A 69 -1.46 -9.62 12.22
N GLY A 70 -1.50 -10.84 12.75
CA GLY A 70 -0.38 -11.81 12.65
C GLY A 70 -0.22 -12.36 11.22
N PHE A 71 0.88 -13.06 10.94
CA PHE A 71 1.01 -13.86 9.72
C PHE A 71 0.01 -15.03 9.80
N GLN A 72 -0.85 -15.19 8.79
CA GLN A 72 -1.84 -16.28 8.74
C GLN A 72 -1.82 -16.93 7.37
N GLU A 73 -1.17 -18.09 7.30
CA GLU A 73 -0.96 -18.86 6.07
C GLU A 73 -2.27 -19.36 5.45
N SER A 74 -3.28 -19.64 6.28
CA SER A 74 -4.61 -20.06 5.85
C SER A 74 -5.43 -18.98 5.14
N ARG A 75 -4.90 -17.75 5.03
CA ARG A 75 -5.58 -16.60 4.40
C ARG A 75 -4.87 -16.12 3.13
N ARG A 76 -4.13 -17.02 2.48
CA ARG A 76 -3.42 -16.76 1.22
C ARG A 76 -4.42 -16.46 0.10
N ARG A 77 -4.19 -15.38 -0.64
CA ARG A 77 -4.83 -15.13 -1.93
C ARG A 77 -4.05 -15.73 -3.09
N SER A 78 -4.71 -15.92 -4.23
CA SER A 78 -3.97 -16.00 -5.49
C SER A 78 -3.20 -14.69 -5.66
N GLY A 79 -1.90 -14.80 -5.89
CA GLY A 79 -1.03 -13.66 -6.12
C GLY A 79 0.06 -14.03 -7.11
N THR A 80 0.58 -13.04 -7.83
CA THR A 80 1.59 -13.26 -8.87
C THR A 80 2.92 -13.77 -8.28
N LEU A 81 3.14 -13.57 -6.97
CA LEU A 81 4.31 -14.06 -6.27
C LEU A 81 4.26 -15.60 -6.17
N LYS A 82 4.91 -16.25 -7.13
CA LYS A 82 4.93 -17.72 -7.29
C LYS A 82 5.57 -18.45 -6.12
N SER A 83 6.60 -17.86 -5.52
CA SER A 83 7.36 -18.45 -4.41
C SER A 83 7.68 -17.40 -3.34
N ILE A 84 7.34 -17.71 -2.10
CA ILE A 84 7.56 -16.82 -0.95
C ILE A 84 8.83 -17.30 -0.23
N ALA A 85 9.91 -16.56 -0.40
CA ALA A 85 11.17 -16.77 0.32
C ALA A 85 11.15 -16.08 1.70
N PRO A 86 11.98 -16.50 2.66
CA PRO A 86 12.07 -15.87 3.99
C PRO A 86 12.26 -14.35 3.94
N GLU A 87 13.01 -13.84 2.96
CA GLU A 87 13.30 -12.41 2.79
C GLU A 87 12.04 -11.60 2.46
N HIS A 88 11.04 -12.19 1.80
CA HIS A 88 9.74 -11.54 1.58
C HIS A 88 8.99 -11.40 2.90
N VAL A 89 8.99 -12.46 3.71
CA VAL A 89 8.33 -12.48 5.01
C VAL A 89 8.99 -11.49 5.95
N GLU A 90 10.32 -11.45 5.97
CA GLU A 90 11.12 -10.50 6.74
C GLU A 90 10.82 -9.06 6.33
N ALA A 91 10.87 -8.74 5.03
CA ALA A 91 10.57 -7.40 4.53
C ALA A 91 9.18 -6.90 4.91
N ILE A 92 8.16 -7.76 4.77
CA ILE A 92 6.79 -7.43 5.19
C ILE A 92 6.68 -7.35 6.72
N SER A 93 7.43 -8.15 7.48
CA SER A 93 7.47 -8.05 8.94
C SER A 93 8.05 -6.72 9.39
N VAL A 94 9.19 -6.30 8.84
CA VAL A 94 9.81 -4.99 9.11
C VAL A 94 8.81 -3.86 8.90
N LEU A 95 8.11 -3.89 7.77
CA LEU A 95 7.07 -2.90 7.48
C LEU A 95 5.93 -2.96 8.50
N LYS A 96 5.37 -4.14 8.78
CA LYS A 96 4.26 -4.29 9.75
C LYS A 96 4.65 -3.87 11.16
N ASP A 97 5.85 -4.23 11.60
CA ASP A 97 6.38 -3.93 12.93
C ASP A 97 6.57 -2.42 13.14
N ALA A 98 6.91 -1.68 12.08
CA ALA A 98 6.99 -0.23 12.14
C ALA A 98 5.65 0.43 12.54
N PHE A 99 4.50 -0.14 12.14
CA PHE A 99 3.18 0.39 12.48
C PHE A 99 2.62 -0.14 13.82
N ARG A 100 3.28 -1.12 14.45
CA ARG A 100 2.86 -1.65 15.75
C ARG A 100 3.18 -0.67 16.89
N ARG A 101 2.67 -0.95 18.09
CA ARG A 101 2.98 -0.17 19.29
C ARG A 101 4.49 -0.16 19.54
N GLY A 102 5.07 1.03 19.63
CA GLY A 102 6.51 1.24 19.82
C GLY A 102 7.34 1.25 18.53
N GLY A 103 6.72 1.02 17.36
CA GLY A 103 7.38 1.16 16.06
C GLY A 103 7.50 2.62 15.60
N LYS A 104 8.36 2.87 14.60
CA LYS A 104 8.61 4.21 14.03
C LYS A 104 7.37 4.90 13.46
N LEU A 105 6.41 4.11 12.98
CA LEU A 105 5.15 4.55 12.38
C LEU A 105 3.96 4.24 13.30
N HIS A 106 4.21 4.18 14.62
CA HIS A 106 3.14 4.05 15.59
C HIS A 106 2.15 5.23 15.49
N GLY A 107 0.86 4.93 15.42
CA GLY A 107 -0.21 5.93 15.33
C GLY A 107 -0.82 6.07 13.94
N TRP A 108 -0.17 5.54 12.90
CA TRP A 108 -0.74 5.37 11.56
C TRP A 108 -1.28 3.97 11.35
N TYR A 109 -2.18 3.81 10.38
CA TYR A 109 -2.84 2.55 10.05
C TYR A 109 -2.35 2.01 8.70
N LEU A 110 -1.73 0.83 8.72
CA LEU A 110 -1.36 0.10 7.51
C LEU A 110 -2.48 -0.86 7.11
N THR A 111 -2.86 -0.83 5.83
CA THR A 111 -3.87 -1.73 5.27
C THR A 111 -3.55 -2.08 3.83
N ASP A 112 -4.23 -3.10 3.31
CA ASP A 112 -4.25 -3.49 1.90
C ASP A 112 -5.66 -3.97 1.54
N ILE A 113 -5.84 -4.31 0.26
CA ILE A 113 -7.12 -4.83 -0.24
C ILE A 113 -7.54 -6.12 0.50
N SER A 114 -6.57 -6.94 0.90
CA SER A 114 -6.78 -8.21 1.59
C SER A 114 -7.33 -8.01 3.00
N ALA A 115 -6.72 -7.12 3.77
CA ALA A 115 -7.13 -6.74 5.10
C ALA A 115 -8.50 -6.05 5.09
N ARG A 116 -8.75 -5.17 4.11
CA ARG A 116 -10.02 -4.45 4.02
C ARG A 116 -11.19 -5.39 3.73
N LEU A 117 -11.03 -6.30 2.78
CA LEU A 117 -12.05 -7.31 2.48
C LEU A 117 -12.28 -8.26 3.67
N GLN A 118 -11.22 -8.56 4.43
CA GLN A 118 -11.37 -9.36 5.64
C GLN A 118 -12.14 -8.64 6.75
N SER A 119 -12.06 -7.31 6.81
CA SER A 119 -12.80 -6.49 7.79
C SER A 119 -14.28 -6.32 7.48
N LEU A 120 -14.76 -6.74 6.30
CA LEU A 120 -16.19 -6.68 5.96
C LEU A 120 -17.00 -7.73 6.75
N ASN A 121 -18.18 -7.33 7.21
CA ASN A 121 -19.08 -8.19 7.99
C ASN A 121 -19.56 -9.38 7.15
N PRO A 122 -19.87 -10.54 7.77
CA PRO A 122 -20.37 -11.73 7.07
C PRO A 122 -21.63 -11.46 6.21
N GLU A 123 -22.56 -10.64 6.68
CA GLU A 123 -23.77 -10.26 5.93
C GLU A 123 -23.47 -9.40 4.70
N GLN A 124 -22.42 -8.56 4.78
CA GLN A 124 -21.93 -7.79 3.63
C GLN A 124 -21.16 -8.69 2.66
N ARG A 125 -20.46 -9.71 3.16
CA ARG A 125 -19.77 -10.72 2.34
C ARG A 125 -20.73 -11.58 1.53
N ASP A 126 -21.88 -11.95 2.09
CA ASP A 126 -22.87 -12.81 1.39
C ASP A 126 -23.56 -12.07 0.22
N ASN A 127 -23.85 -10.77 0.36
CA ASN A 127 -24.30 -9.95 -0.77
C ASN A 127 -23.17 -9.65 -1.77
N GLU A 128 -21.91 -9.75 -1.33
CA GLU A 128 -20.71 -9.54 -2.15
C GLU A 128 -20.06 -10.85 -2.65
N LEU A 129 -20.71 -12.02 -2.51
CA LEU A 129 -20.20 -13.33 -2.94
C LEU A 129 -19.75 -13.35 -4.42
N GLY A 130 -20.34 -12.50 -5.28
CA GLY A 130 -19.88 -12.29 -6.65
C GLY A 130 -18.59 -11.47 -6.76
N TYR A 131 -18.42 -10.47 -5.89
CA TYR A 131 -17.21 -9.64 -5.85
C TYR A 131 -16.05 -10.38 -5.18
N THR A 132 -16.27 -11.19 -4.16
CA THR A 132 -15.18 -11.97 -3.52
C THR A 132 -14.54 -12.93 -4.53
N LYS A 133 -15.34 -13.59 -5.37
CA LYS A 133 -14.85 -14.41 -6.49
C LYS A 133 -14.15 -13.57 -7.57
N LEU A 134 -14.66 -12.38 -7.87
CA LEU A 134 -14.00 -11.44 -8.78
C LEU A 134 -12.64 -10.96 -8.21
N LEU A 135 -12.52 -10.88 -6.89
CA LEU A 135 -11.31 -10.48 -6.16
C LEU A 135 -10.31 -11.63 -5.97
N GLU A 136 -10.65 -12.84 -6.43
CA GLU A 136 -9.68 -13.92 -6.66
C GLU A 136 -8.90 -13.70 -7.96
N ASP A 137 -9.43 -12.89 -8.89
CA ASP A 137 -8.75 -12.52 -10.13
C ASP A 137 -7.67 -11.47 -9.85
N GLU A 138 -6.42 -11.85 -10.13
CA GLU A 138 -5.25 -10.99 -9.91
C GLU A 138 -5.27 -9.72 -10.79
N GLY A 139 -5.88 -9.79 -11.97
CA GLY A 139 -6.08 -8.65 -12.85
C GLY A 139 -7.05 -7.64 -12.24
N VAL A 140 -8.15 -8.09 -11.64
CA VAL A 140 -9.11 -7.23 -10.93
C VAL A 140 -8.44 -6.57 -9.73
N VAL A 141 -7.72 -7.34 -8.92
CA VAL A 141 -6.99 -6.79 -7.76
C VAL A 141 -5.98 -5.73 -8.22
N GLY A 142 -5.24 -6.01 -9.29
CA GLY A 142 -4.32 -5.04 -9.88
C GLY A 142 -5.02 -3.77 -10.40
N ILE A 143 -6.22 -3.87 -10.97
CA ILE A 143 -7.02 -2.71 -11.38
C ILE A 143 -7.44 -1.89 -10.15
N LEU A 144 -7.90 -2.54 -9.09
CA LEU A 144 -8.32 -1.85 -7.86
C LEU A 144 -7.14 -1.15 -7.17
N ASP A 145 -6.01 -1.82 -7.05
CA ASP A 145 -4.77 -1.21 -6.52
C ASP A 145 -4.36 0.00 -7.36
N LYS A 146 -4.52 -0.06 -8.70
CA LYS A 146 -4.25 1.08 -9.58
C LYS A 146 -5.18 2.26 -9.30
N ILE A 147 -6.48 2.00 -9.17
CA ILE A 147 -7.47 3.04 -8.89
C ILE A 147 -7.16 3.71 -7.54
N ILE A 148 -6.89 2.90 -6.51
CA ILE A 148 -6.56 3.40 -5.17
C ILE A 148 -5.25 4.19 -5.18
N ALA A 149 -4.21 3.70 -5.85
CA ALA A 149 -2.95 4.43 -5.95
C ALA A 149 -3.08 5.74 -6.76
N THR A 150 -3.93 5.76 -7.79
CA THR A 150 -4.17 6.95 -8.61
C THR A 150 -4.89 8.03 -7.83
N ASP A 151 -5.84 7.66 -6.98
CA ASP A 151 -6.67 8.60 -6.21
C ASP A 151 -6.02 9.05 -4.89
N ALA A 152 -4.96 8.38 -4.41
CA ALA A 152 -4.30 8.72 -3.15
C ALA A 152 -3.80 10.17 -3.04
N ASP A 153 -3.80 10.75 -1.85
CA ASP A 153 -3.26 12.09 -1.63
C ASP A 153 -1.73 12.10 -1.84
N ILE A 154 -1.06 11.03 -1.37
CA ILE A 154 0.37 10.79 -1.60
C ILE A 154 0.56 9.40 -2.21
N PHE A 155 1.44 9.27 -3.20
CA PHE A 155 1.76 7.98 -3.84
C PHE A 155 3.26 7.71 -3.87
N ILE A 156 3.71 6.59 -3.30
CA ILE A 156 5.12 6.18 -3.23
C ILE A 156 5.33 4.87 -4.02
N SER A 157 6.49 4.72 -4.64
CA SER A 157 6.91 3.47 -5.27
C SER A 157 8.41 3.20 -5.12
N GLY A 158 8.84 1.95 -5.32
CA GLY A 158 10.25 1.57 -5.15
C GLY A 158 11.20 2.11 -6.22
N ALA A 159 12.39 2.53 -5.80
CA ALA A 159 13.52 2.91 -6.66
C ALA A 159 14.09 1.71 -7.43
N LYS A 160 14.97 1.99 -8.38
CA LYS A 160 15.80 0.94 -9.01
C LYS A 160 16.54 0.16 -7.91
N GLY A 161 16.26 -1.14 -7.81
CA GLY A 161 16.85 -2.02 -6.79
C GLY A 161 15.90 -2.37 -5.64
N CYS A 162 14.94 -1.50 -5.34
CA CYS A 162 13.86 -1.75 -4.36
C CYS A 162 12.47 -1.79 -4.98
N GLY A 163 12.38 -1.64 -6.30
CA GLY A 163 11.19 -1.80 -7.10
C GLY A 163 11.53 -1.70 -8.59
N ARG A 164 10.52 -1.92 -9.41
CA ARG A 164 10.61 -1.75 -10.85
C ARG A 164 9.79 -0.55 -11.28
N ALA A 165 10.40 0.34 -12.06
CA ALA A 165 9.68 1.28 -12.91
C ALA A 165 8.90 0.47 -13.96
N SER A 166 7.69 0.07 -13.61
CA SER A 166 6.80 -0.75 -14.45
C SER A 166 5.86 0.14 -15.25
N SER A 167 5.30 -0.40 -16.33
CA SER A 167 4.20 0.26 -17.04
C SER A 167 3.01 0.54 -16.12
N PHE A 168 2.80 -0.29 -15.10
CA PHE A 168 1.79 -0.09 -14.07
C PHE A 168 2.04 1.17 -13.24
N THR A 169 3.24 1.30 -12.64
CA THR A 169 3.63 2.49 -11.86
C THR A 169 3.58 3.74 -12.75
N LYS A 170 4.06 3.64 -14.00
CA LYS A 170 4.01 4.74 -14.96
C LYS A 170 2.57 5.20 -15.25
N GLN A 171 1.66 4.27 -15.47
CA GLN A 171 0.25 4.61 -15.70
C GLN A 171 -0.39 5.32 -14.49
N ILE A 172 -0.03 4.94 -13.26
CA ILE A 172 -0.48 5.65 -12.05
C ILE A 172 0.06 7.08 -12.05
N ILE A 173 1.37 7.24 -12.26
CA ILE A 173 2.03 8.55 -12.29
C ILE A 173 1.42 9.45 -13.37
N ASP A 174 1.25 8.93 -14.59
CA ASP A 174 0.70 9.68 -15.72
C ASP A 174 -0.75 10.10 -15.44
N ALA A 175 -1.59 9.20 -14.90
CA ALA A 175 -2.98 9.52 -14.55
C ALA A 175 -3.08 10.58 -13.44
N ARG A 176 -2.21 10.50 -12.42
CA ARG A 176 -2.11 11.52 -11.36
C ARG A 176 -1.72 12.88 -11.91
N ASN A 177 -0.75 12.91 -12.83
CA ASN A 177 -0.30 14.15 -13.48
C ASN A 177 -1.45 14.81 -14.24
N THR A 178 -2.21 14.05 -15.03
CA THR A 178 -3.40 14.57 -15.72
C THR A 178 -4.45 15.12 -14.76
N SER A 179 -4.71 14.45 -13.63
CA SER A 179 -5.65 14.96 -12.63
C SER A 179 -5.20 16.27 -11.97
N MET A 180 -3.89 16.41 -11.71
CA MET A 180 -3.31 17.66 -11.20
C MET A 180 -3.40 18.80 -12.22
N GLU A 181 -3.12 18.52 -13.50
CA GLU A 181 -3.26 19.50 -14.60
C GLU A 181 -4.72 19.98 -14.74
N ASN A 182 -5.68 19.11 -14.46
CA ASN A 182 -7.11 19.44 -14.42
C ASN A 182 -7.56 20.16 -13.14
N GLY A 183 -6.63 20.49 -12.23
CA GLY A 183 -6.88 21.31 -11.05
C GLY A 183 -7.21 20.56 -9.76
N ASP A 184 -6.96 19.25 -9.66
CA ASP A 184 -7.09 18.53 -8.39
C ASP A 184 -5.93 18.87 -7.44
N GLY A 185 -6.11 19.95 -6.67
CA GLY A 185 -5.13 20.44 -5.68
C GLY A 185 -4.93 19.54 -4.46
N ARG A 186 -5.63 18.39 -4.35
CA ARG A 186 -5.42 17.41 -3.27
C ARG A 186 -4.22 16.51 -3.54
N LEU A 187 -3.92 16.25 -4.81
CA LEU A 187 -2.90 15.27 -5.19
C LEU A 187 -1.51 15.87 -5.02
N GLN A 188 -0.71 15.27 -4.14
CA GLN A 188 0.72 15.51 -4.07
C GLN A 188 1.41 14.31 -4.73
N ASN A 189 1.86 14.48 -5.97
CA ASN A 189 2.61 13.42 -6.65
C ASN A 189 4.06 13.38 -6.14
N ILE A 190 4.25 12.92 -4.92
CA ILE A 190 5.57 12.63 -4.36
C ILE A 190 6.02 11.28 -4.93
N VAL A 191 6.42 11.26 -6.21
CA VAL A 191 7.09 10.09 -6.80
C VAL A 191 8.49 9.98 -6.21
N GLU A 192 8.55 9.65 -4.92
CA GLU A 192 9.80 9.37 -4.25
C GLU A 192 10.08 7.90 -4.33
N LEU A 193 11.27 7.64 -4.83
CA LEU A 193 11.83 6.33 -5.01
C LEU A 193 12.56 5.99 -3.71
N PHE A 194 12.12 4.96 -3.00
CA PHE A 194 12.89 4.43 -1.86
C PHE A 194 13.84 3.33 -2.35
N GLY A 195 15.09 3.36 -1.90
CA GLY A 195 16.14 2.41 -2.28
C GLY A 195 17.43 3.05 -2.74
#